data_AF-A0A5Q0BQ91-F1
#
_entry.id   AF-A0A5Q0BQ91-F1
#
_cell.length_a   1.000
_cell.length_b   1.000
_cell.length_c   1.000
_cell.angle_alpha   90.00
_cell.angle_beta   90.00
_cell.angle_gamma   90.00
#
_symmetry.space_group_name_H-M   'P 1'
#
loop_
_entity.id
_entity.type
_entity.pdbx_description
1 polymer ?
#
loop_
_entity_poly.entity_id
_entity_poly.type
_entity_poly.pdbx_seq_one_letter_code
_entity_poly.pdbx_strand_id
1 'polypeptide(L)'
;MTAITEDDLQIELPPGASARKLDDEKSHGLSHCMKAVDFIVELGDRLLFIEFKDPQHPASRPKDREKFIEKFLSGQIDTDLKTKYRDSFLYEWGLAQTRKPVYYFVLIGADALGAAELLIRTEALKRLLPIRGPGGKPWKQNFIAGCAVMNLEAWNRMLPGFPASRVGA
;
A
#
# COMPACT_ATOMS: atom_id res chain seq x y z
N MET A 1 22.60 1.25 -0.18
CA MET A 1 21.24 0.80 -0.53
C MET A 1 20.27 1.71 0.17
N THR A 2 19.18 2.08 -0.48
CA THR A 2 18.15 2.93 0.13
C THR A 2 16.97 2.02 0.48
N ALA A 3 16.44 2.12 1.68
CA ALA A 3 15.27 1.39 2.12
C ALA A 3 14.22 2.38 2.65
N ILE A 4 12.95 2.00 2.53
CA ILE A 4 11.85 2.62 3.29
C ILE A 4 11.49 1.68 4.43
N THR A 5 11.20 2.25 5.60
CA THR A 5 10.96 1.51 6.83
C THR A 5 9.76 2.11 7.55
N GLU A 6 8.81 1.26 7.93
CA GLU A 6 7.72 1.58 8.85
C GLU A 6 7.75 0.58 10.00
N ASP A 7 8.05 1.08 11.20
CA ASP A 7 8.25 0.26 12.39
C ASP A 7 9.23 -0.92 12.15
N ASP A 8 8.77 -2.16 12.26
CA ASP A 8 9.57 -3.37 12.09
C ASP A 8 9.58 -3.91 10.64
N LEU A 9 8.92 -3.24 9.69
CA LEU A 9 8.90 -3.65 8.29
C LEU A 9 9.73 -2.70 7.44
N GLN A 10 10.47 -3.26 6.47
CA GLN A 10 11.22 -2.47 5.50
C GLN A 10 11.12 -3.03 4.10
N ILE A 11 11.33 -2.17 3.10
CA ILE A 11 11.46 -2.52 1.68
C ILE A 11 12.75 -1.90 1.16
N GLU A 12 13.63 -2.73 0.61
CA GLU A 12 14.80 -2.25 -0.12
C GLU A 12 14.38 -1.72 -1.49
N LEU A 13 14.90 -0.55 -1.84
CA LEU A 13 14.60 0.09 -3.11
C LEU A 13 15.69 -0.22 -4.15
N PRO A 14 15.32 -0.45 -5.42
CA PRO A 14 16.29 -0.64 -6.47
C PRO A 14 17.06 0.65 -6.77
N PRO A 15 18.25 0.54 -7.40
CA PRO A 15 19.01 1.69 -7.83
C PRO A 15 18.18 2.66 -8.69
N GLY A 16 18.29 3.96 -8.41
CA GLY A 16 17.57 5.00 -9.14
C GLY A 16 16.10 5.21 -8.73
N ALA A 17 15.57 4.40 -7.81
CA ALA A 17 14.30 4.71 -7.15
C ALA A 17 14.47 5.87 -6.17
N SER A 18 13.45 6.72 -6.09
CA SER A 18 13.31 7.69 -5.01
C SER A 18 12.06 7.37 -4.21
N ALA A 19 12.04 7.73 -2.93
CA ALA A 19 10.88 7.51 -2.08
C ALA A 19 10.73 8.64 -1.08
N ARG A 20 9.50 8.85 -0.65
CA ARG A 20 9.18 9.76 0.45
C ARG A 20 8.05 9.20 1.29
N LYS A 21 8.11 9.46 2.59
CA LYS A 21 6.97 9.27 3.49
C LYS A 21 5.91 10.31 3.12
N LEU A 22 4.65 9.89 3.05
CA LEU A 22 3.51 10.78 2.84
C LEU A 22 2.66 10.86 4.11
N ASP A 23 2.51 9.77 4.88
CA ASP A 23 1.77 9.80 6.16
C ASP A 23 2.65 10.34 7.31
N ASP A 24 3.20 11.55 7.15
CA ASP A 24 3.79 12.32 8.24
C ASP A 24 3.26 13.76 8.26
N GLU A 25 3.25 14.38 9.45
CA GLU A 25 2.69 15.72 9.63
C GLU A 25 3.46 16.80 8.84
N LYS A 26 4.76 16.58 8.61
CA LYS A 26 5.64 17.59 8.00
C LYS A 26 5.50 17.66 6.48
N SER A 27 5.28 16.53 5.84
CA SER A 27 5.23 16.41 4.37
C SER A 27 3.80 16.45 3.85
N HIS A 28 2.83 15.86 4.56
CA HIS A 28 1.44 15.84 4.10
C HIS A 28 0.78 17.20 4.19
N GLY A 29 0.85 17.83 5.38
CA GLY A 29 0.20 19.12 5.69
C GLY A 29 -1.34 19.11 5.67
N LEU A 30 -1.99 17.99 5.30
CA LEU A 30 -3.44 17.86 5.13
C LEU A 30 -4.06 16.70 5.93
N SER A 31 -3.37 16.14 6.94
CA SER A 31 -3.86 15.00 7.73
C SER A 31 -5.21 15.23 8.42
N HIS A 32 -5.60 16.50 8.61
CA HIS A 32 -6.89 16.88 9.17
C HIS A 32 -8.09 16.64 8.22
N CYS A 33 -7.85 16.51 6.91
CA CYS A 33 -8.92 16.35 5.91
C CYS A 33 -8.63 15.32 4.79
N MET A 34 -7.40 14.81 4.68
CA MET A 34 -7.00 13.81 3.69
C MET A 34 -6.19 12.71 4.36
N LYS A 35 -6.53 11.45 4.09
CA LYS A 35 -5.68 10.32 4.51
C LYS A 35 -4.51 10.12 3.53
N ALA A 36 -3.41 9.56 4.02
CA ALA A 36 -2.23 9.28 3.23
C ALA A 36 -1.87 7.80 3.29
N VAL A 37 -1.32 7.25 2.22
CA VAL A 37 -0.50 6.03 2.29
C VAL A 37 0.82 6.34 2.99
N ASP A 38 1.46 5.34 3.58
CA ASP A 38 2.73 5.56 4.28
C ASP A 38 3.81 6.10 3.35
N PHE A 39 4.00 5.50 2.17
CA PHE A 39 5.06 5.88 1.23
C PHE A 39 4.59 6.04 -0.21
N ILE A 40 5.23 6.98 -0.91
CA ILE A 40 5.26 7.03 -2.37
C ILE A 40 6.68 6.74 -2.84
N VAL A 41 6.82 5.70 -3.67
CA VAL A 41 8.07 5.35 -4.35
C VAL A 41 7.94 5.69 -5.83
N GLU A 42 8.87 6.48 -6.34
CA GLU A 42 8.96 6.81 -7.75
C GLU A 42 10.07 6.00 -8.43
N LEU A 43 9.65 5.25 -9.46
CA LEU A 43 10.52 4.51 -10.36
C LEU A 43 10.57 5.21 -11.71
N GLY A 44 11.45 4.75 -12.60
CA GLY A 44 11.58 5.32 -13.95
C GLY A 44 10.26 5.30 -14.74
N ASP A 45 9.46 4.23 -14.60
CA ASP A 45 8.28 3.96 -15.41
C ASP A 45 6.94 4.03 -14.67
N ARG A 46 6.94 4.07 -13.34
CA ARG A 46 5.72 3.99 -12.52
C ARG A 46 5.88 4.65 -11.15
N LEU A 47 4.75 4.91 -10.50
CA LEU A 47 4.66 5.27 -9.08
C LEU A 47 4.10 4.09 -8.29
N LEU A 48 4.66 3.83 -7.12
CA LEU A 48 4.14 2.87 -6.15
C LEU A 48 3.65 3.62 -4.93
N PHE A 49 2.38 3.48 -4.63
CA PHE A 49 1.77 3.93 -3.39
C PHE A 49 1.75 2.72 -2.46
N ILE A 50 2.40 2.82 -1.31
CA ILE A 50 2.64 1.68 -0.43
C ILE A 50 2.08 1.99 0.95
N GLU A 51 1.21 1.10 1.43
CA GLU A 51 0.68 1.09 2.80
C GLU A 51 1.20 -0.15 3.53
N PHE A 52 1.68 0.03 4.75
CA PHE A 52 2.18 -0.99 5.65
C PHE A 52 1.10 -1.29 6.71
N LYS A 53 0.94 -2.56 7.05
CA LYS A 53 0.17 -3.00 8.23
C LYS A 53 0.90 -4.17 8.89
N ASP A 54 1.43 -3.99 10.09
CA ASP A 54 2.17 -5.05 10.80
C ASP A 54 1.42 -5.55 12.05
N PRO A 55 0.41 -6.42 11.93
CA PRO A 55 -0.25 -7.00 13.10
C PRO A 55 0.64 -7.95 13.90
N GLN A 56 1.77 -8.41 13.35
CA GLN A 56 2.74 -9.25 14.06
C GLN A 56 3.98 -8.48 14.50
N HIS A 57 3.92 -7.14 14.55
CA HIS A 57 4.98 -6.33 15.13
C HIS A 57 5.39 -6.86 16.51
N PRO A 58 6.69 -6.94 16.86
CA PRO A 58 7.15 -7.55 18.13
C PRO A 58 6.53 -6.95 19.40
N ALA A 59 6.17 -5.67 19.36
CA ALA A 59 5.49 -4.98 20.46
C ALA A 59 3.95 -5.14 20.48
N SER A 60 3.36 -5.82 19.49
CA SER A 60 1.91 -6.01 19.39
C SER A 60 1.43 -7.08 20.38
N ARG A 61 0.33 -6.77 21.09
CA ARG A 61 -0.30 -7.74 21.99
C ARG A 61 -1.06 -8.80 21.17
N PRO A 62 -1.12 -10.07 21.62
CA PRO A 62 -1.82 -11.14 20.89
C PRO A 62 -3.26 -10.79 20.51
N LYS A 63 -4.00 -10.14 21.42
CA LYS A 63 -5.38 -9.71 21.19
C LYS A 63 -5.53 -8.68 20.06
N ASP A 64 -4.54 -7.79 19.90
CA ASP A 64 -4.57 -6.77 18.84
C ASP A 64 -4.28 -7.40 17.47
N ARG A 65 -3.38 -8.39 17.42
CA ARG A 65 -3.14 -9.22 16.24
C ARG A 65 -4.39 -9.97 15.81
N GLU A 66 -5.04 -10.69 16.72
CA GLU A 66 -6.28 -11.43 16.43
C GLU A 66 -7.37 -10.51 15.89
N LYS A 67 -7.59 -9.37 16.56
CA LYS A 67 -8.53 -8.35 16.12
C LYS A 67 -8.21 -7.79 14.74
N PHE A 68 -6.93 -7.63 14.40
CA PHE A 68 -6.55 -7.23 13.04
C PHE A 68 -6.92 -8.31 12.03
N ILE A 69 -6.61 -9.58 12.30
CA ILE A 69 -6.94 -10.69 11.41
C ILE A 69 -8.46 -10.80 11.20
N GLU A 70 -9.27 -10.66 12.25
CA GLU A 70 -10.73 -10.62 12.14
C GLU A 70 -11.22 -9.48 11.24
N LYS A 71 -10.67 -8.26 11.44
CA LYS A 71 -10.98 -7.10 10.59
C LYS A 71 -10.54 -7.30 9.14
N PHE A 72 -9.38 -7.94 8.94
CA PHE A 72 -8.85 -8.26 7.63
C PHE A 72 -9.75 -9.26 6.91
N LEU A 73 -10.17 -10.34 7.56
CA LEU A 73 -11.01 -11.36 6.95
C LEU A 73 -12.42 -10.84 6.66
N SER A 74 -13.00 -10.06 7.57
CA SER A 74 -14.32 -9.44 7.40
C SER A 74 -14.35 -8.26 6.42
N GLY A 75 -13.19 -7.71 6.04
CA GLY A 75 -13.08 -6.57 5.12
C GLY A 75 -13.36 -5.20 5.73
N GLN A 76 -13.42 -5.14 7.06
CA GLN A 76 -13.57 -3.87 7.78
C GLN A 76 -12.42 -2.90 7.52
N ILE A 77 -11.24 -3.39 7.11
CA ILE A 77 -10.08 -2.55 6.77
C ILE A 77 -10.22 -1.85 5.41
N ASP A 78 -11.09 -2.34 4.51
CA ASP A 78 -11.12 -1.88 3.11
C ASP A 78 -11.51 -0.41 2.98
N THR A 79 -12.39 0.07 3.87
CA THR A 79 -12.82 1.47 3.84
C THR A 79 -11.68 2.41 4.21
N ASP A 80 -10.78 2.00 5.09
CA ASP A 80 -9.59 2.76 5.41
C ASP A 80 -8.60 2.73 4.24
N LEU A 81 -8.29 1.53 3.72
CA LEU A 81 -7.33 1.33 2.63
C LEU A 81 -7.74 2.05 1.34
N LYS A 82 -9.03 2.00 0.95
CA LYS A 82 -9.50 2.70 -0.24
C LYS A 82 -9.44 4.22 -0.08
N THR A 83 -9.68 4.72 1.14
CA THR A 83 -9.67 6.16 1.44
C THR A 83 -8.23 6.67 1.39
N LYS A 84 -7.30 6.00 2.07
CA LYS A 84 -5.86 6.31 2.01
C LYS A 84 -5.35 6.39 0.57
N TYR A 85 -5.70 5.41 -0.27
CA TYR A 85 -5.35 5.46 -1.69
C TYR A 85 -5.94 6.67 -2.43
N ARG A 86 -7.27 6.85 -2.33
CA ARG A 86 -7.98 7.87 -3.10
C ARG A 86 -7.51 9.27 -2.74
N ASP A 87 -7.33 9.54 -1.45
CA ASP A 87 -6.88 10.82 -0.96
C ASP A 87 -5.43 11.07 -1.38
N SER A 88 -4.54 10.07 -1.23
CA SER A 88 -3.16 10.18 -1.73
C SER A 88 -3.10 10.45 -3.23
N PHE A 89 -3.95 9.79 -4.02
CA PHE A 89 -4.00 10.03 -5.46
C PHE A 89 -4.45 11.45 -5.77
N LEU A 90 -5.51 11.93 -5.11
CA LEU A 90 -6.00 13.30 -5.30
C LEU A 90 -4.97 14.34 -4.89
N TYR A 91 -4.23 14.09 -3.81
CA TYR A 91 -3.12 14.93 -3.36
C TYR A 91 -2.04 15.03 -4.43
N GLU A 92 -1.52 13.90 -4.92
CA GLU A 92 -0.50 13.88 -5.98
C GLU A 92 -1.01 14.47 -7.30
N TRP A 93 -2.27 14.23 -7.62
CA TRP A 93 -2.89 14.75 -8.83
C TRP A 93 -2.99 16.28 -8.77
N GLY A 94 -3.38 16.84 -7.63
CA GLY A 94 -3.41 18.28 -7.39
C GLY A 94 -2.03 18.94 -7.48
N LEU A 95 -0.97 18.19 -7.16
CA LEU A 95 0.43 18.60 -7.33
C LEU A 95 0.99 18.29 -8.73
N ALA A 96 0.19 17.75 -9.65
CA ALA A 96 0.59 17.31 -10.99
C ALA A 96 1.73 16.28 -11.02
N GLN A 97 1.83 15.44 -9.97
CA GLN A 97 2.85 14.40 -9.80
C GLN A 97 2.42 13.02 -10.31
N THR A 98 1.13 12.80 -10.63
CA THR A 98 0.62 11.51 -11.16
C THR A 98 0.81 11.35 -12.68
N ARG A 99 2.02 11.63 -13.19
CA ARG A 99 2.30 11.56 -14.64
C ARG A 99 2.67 10.16 -15.13
N LYS A 100 2.95 9.24 -14.21
CA LYS A 100 3.27 7.84 -14.46
C LYS A 100 2.13 6.94 -13.98
N PRO A 101 2.00 5.71 -14.51
CA PRO A 101 1.08 4.71 -13.97
C PRO A 101 1.25 4.54 -12.45
N VAL A 102 0.15 4.62 -11.71
CA VAL A 102 0.13 4.48 -10.25
C VAL A 102 -0.28 3.05 -9.87
N TYR A 103 0.54 2.36 -9.10
CA TYR A 103 0.23 1.06 -8.50
C TYR A 103 0.02 1.23 -7.00
N TYR A 104 -0.97 0.55 -6.44
CA TYR A 104 -1.24 0.56 -5.00
C TYR A 104 -0.93 -0.80 -4.38
N PHE A 105 0.04 -0.84 -3.48
CA PHE A 105 0.41 -2.07 -2.78
C PHE A 105 0.22 -1.92 -1.28
N VAL A 106 -0.40 -2.94 -0.68
CA VAL A 106 -0.54 -3.03 0.78
C VAL A 106 0.31 -4.19 1.26
N LEU A 107 1.33 -3.90 2.07
CA LEU A 107 2.20 -4.89 2.68
C LEU A 107 1.69 -5.24 4.08
N ILE A 108 1.39 -6.51 4.30
CA ILE A 108 0.90 -7.05 5.57
C ILE A 108 2.00 -7.87 6.25
N GLY A 109 2.46 -7.42 7.41
CA GLY A 109 3.33 -8.19 8.30
C GLY A 109 2.56 -9.29 9.04
N ALA A 110 1.95 -10.22 8.31
CA ALA A 110 1.21 -11.34 8.87
C ALA A 110 1.43 -12.64 8.09
N ASP A 111 2.17 -13.57 8.70
CA ASP A 111 2.43 -14.89 8.11
C ASP A 111 1.21 -15.81 8.21
N ALA A 112 0.25 -15.49 9.08
CA ALA A 112 -0.99 -16.23 9.25
C ALA A 112 -1.98 -16.06 8.06
N LEU A 113 -1.75 -15.09 7.18
CA LEU A 113 -2.59 -14.85 6.00
C LEU A 113 -1.99 -15.57 4.79
N GLY A 114 -2.73 -16.57 4.29
CA GLY A 114 -2.34 -17.32 3.11
C GLY A 114 -2.63 -16.59 1.80
N ALA A 115 -2.17 -17.17 0.70
CA ALA A 115 -2.36 -16.61 -0.64
C ALA A 115 -3.85 -16.43 -1.02
N ALA A 116 -4.74 -17.30 -0.52
CA ALA A 116 -6.18 -17.22 -0.79
C ALA A 116 -6.79 -15.98 -0.12
N GLU A 117 -6.50 -15.74 1.16
CA GLU A 117 -7.00 -14.58 1.91
C GLU A 117 -6.50 -13.27 1.28
N LEU A 118 -5.21 -13.22 0.91
CA LEU A 118 -4.58 -12.07 0.25
C LEU A 118 -5.21 -11.78 -1.13
N LEU A 119 -5.50 -12.82 -1.92
CA LEU A 119 -6.15 -12.69 -3.22
C LEU A 119 -7.60 -12.21 -3.08
N ILE A 120 -8.37 -12.81 -2.17
CA ILE A 120 -9.76 -12.37 -1.88
C ILE A 120 -9.76 -10.89 -1.48
N ARG A 121 -8.85 -10.49 -0.58
CA ARG A 121 -8.74 -9.09 -0.15
C ARG A 121 -8.32 -8.17 -1.29
N THR A 122 -7.38 -8.60 -2.14
CA THR A 122 -6.96 -7.84 -3.33
C THR A 122 -8.15 -7.59 -4.26
N GLU A 123 -8.94 -8.61 -4.59
CA GLU A 123 -10.10 -8.47 -5.48
C GLU A 123 -11.25 -7.68 -4.84
N ALA A 124 -11.43 -7.77 -3.52
CA ALA A 124 -12.39 -6.93 -2.79
C ALA A 124 -11.97 -5.44 -2.86
N LEU A 125 -10.71 -5.13 -2.57
CA LEU A 125 -10.19 -3.77 -2.61
C LEU A 125 -10.25 -3.19 -4.04
N LYS A 126 -9.91 -3.98 -5.06
CA LYS A 126 -10.04 -3.57 -6.48
C LYS A 126 -11.44 -3.10 -6.85
N ARG A 127 -12.49 -3.73 -6.33
CA ARG A 127 -13.90 -3.32 -6.58
C ARG A 127 -14.26 -1.97 -5.95
N LEU A 128 -13.50 -1.54 -4.95
CA LEU A 128 -13.69 -0.28 -4.24
C LEU A 128 -12.84 0.86 -4.83
N LEU A 129 -11.97 0.55 -5.79
CA LEU A 129 -11.07 1.49 -6.44
C LEU A 129 -11.58 1.82 -7.86
N PRO A 130 -11.31 3.03 -8.38
CA PRO A 130 -11.74 3.47 -9.70
C PRO A 130 -10.89 2.83 -10.83
N ILE A 131 -10.80 1.51 -10.89
CA ILE A 131 -10.00 0.78 -11.91
C ILE A 131 -10.57 0.98 -13.32
N ARG A 132 -11.90 0.95 -13.43
CA ARG A 132 -12.63 1.23 -14.68
C ARG A 132 -13.47 2.48 -14.51
N GLY A 133 -13.65 3.19 -15.62
CA GLY A 133 -14.51 4.35 -15.72
C GLY A 133 -15.99 4.00 -15.83
N PRO A 134 -16.85 5.03 -16.00
CA PRO A 134 -18.29 4.87 -16.08
C PRO A 134 -18.72 3.83 -17.13
N GLY A 135 -19.64 2.94 -16.73
CA GLY A 135 -20.10 1.84 -17.59
C GLY A 135 -19.04 0.78 -17.89
N GLY A 136 -17.99 0.66 -17.06
CA GLY A 136 -16.91 -0.31 -17.23
C GLY A 136 -15.89 0.06 -18.31
N LYS A 137 -16.00 1.24 -18.92
CA LYS A 137 -15.10 1.71 -19.98
C LYS A 137 -13.74 2.10 -19.41
N PRO A 138 -12.65 2.05 -20.20
CA PRO A 138 -11.36 2.60 -19.78
C PRO A 138 -11.46 4.09 -19.46
N TRP A 139 -10.67 4.57 -18.49
CA TRP A 139 -10.50 5.99 -18.29
C TRP A 139 -9.65 6.60 -19.41
N LYS A 140 -9.88 7.88 -19.72
CA LYS A 140 -8.94 8.65 -20.56
C LYS A 140 -7.61 8.88 -19.84
N GLN A 141 -7.69 9.07 -18.52
CA GLN A 141 -6.56 9.18 -17.60
C GLN A 141 -6.80 8.19 -16.46
N ASN A 142 -5.97 7.16 -16.37
CA ASN A 142 -6.17 6.10 -15.38
C ASN A 142 -5.88 6.64 -13.98
N PHE A 143 -6.82 6.42 -13.07
CA PHE A 143 -6.61 6.68 -11.64
C PHE A 143 -5.68 5.66 -11.01
N ILE A 144 -5.68 4.41 -11.48
CA ILE A 144 -4.89 3.32 -10.95
C ILE A 144 -4.54 2.33 -12.06
N ALA A 145 -3.31 1.82 -12.06
CA ALA A 145 -2.83 0.80 -13.00
C ALA A 145 -2.92 -0.61 -12.42
N GLY A 146 -2.75 -0.76 -11.10
CA GLY A 146 -2.87 -2.05 -10.42
C GLY A 146 -2.97 -1.91 -8.91
N CYS A 147 -3.51 -2.95 -8.28
CA CYS A 147 -3.67 -3.04 -6.82
C CYS A 147 -3.33 -4.45 -6.36
N ALA A 148 -2.58 -4.59 -5.26
CA ALA A 148 -2.29 -5.87 -4.63
C ALA A 148 -2.17 -5.75 -3.11
N VAL A 149 -2.65 -6.74 -2.39
CA VAL A 149 -2.45 -6.94 -0.95
C VAL A 149 -1.58 -8.16 -0.78
N MET A 150 -0.44 -8.02 -0.11
CA MET A 150 0.61 -9.04 -0.05
C MET A 150 1.15 -9.15 1.37
N ASN A 151 1.56 -10.35 1.79
CA ASN A 151 2.48 -10.52 2.91
C ASN A 151 3.94 -10.47 2.41
N LEU A 152 4.91 -10.62 3.32
CA LEU A 152 6.34 -10.61 2.97
C LEU A 152 6.71 -11.68 1.93
N GLU A 153 6.17 -12.90 2.07
CA GLU A 153 6.43 -14.00 1.13
C GLU A 153 5.91 -13.65 -0.28
N ALA A 154 4.65 -13.24 -0.39
CA ALA A 154 4.03 -12.88 -1.67
C ALA A 154 4.72 -11.68 -2.30
N TRP A 155 5.10 -10.68 -1.50
CA TRP A 155 5.85 -9.51 -1.95
C TRP A 155 7.18 -9.92 -2.59
N ASN A 156 7.99 -10.69 -1.86
CA ASN A 156 9.33 -11.10 -2.32
C ASN A 156 9.28 -12.01 -3.55
N ARG A 157 8.22 -12.81 -3.70
CA ARG A 157 7.99 -13.60 -4.91
C ARG A 157 7.61 -12.72 -6.11
N MET A 158 6.77 -11.71 -5.91
CA MET A 158 6.25 -10.88 -7.00
C MET A 158 7.19 -9.73 -7.40
N LEU A 159 7.98 -9.22 -6.46
CA LEU A 159 8.84 -8.05 -6.61
C LEU A 159 10.27 -8.36 -6.14
N PRO A 160 10.99 -9.30 -6.79
CA PRO A 160 12.32 -9.72 -6.35
C PRO A 160 13.38 -8.62 -6.41
N GLY A 161 13.15 -7.55 -7.18
CA GLY A 161 14.01 -6.36 -7.22
C GLY A 161 13.76 -5.35 -6.10
N PHE A 162 12.81 -5.63 -5.20
CA PHE A 162 12.35 -4.75 -4.12
C PHE A 162 12.12 -5.57 -2.85
N PRO A 163 13.10 -6.32 -2.33
CA PRO A 163 12.82 -7.26 -1.26
C PRO A 163 12.29 -6.54 -0.01
N ALA A 164 11.26 -7.11 0.60
CA ALA A 164 10.69 -6.70 1.86
C ALA A 164 11.15 -7.66 2.98
N SER A 165 11.46 -7.11 4.14
CA SER A 165 11.94 -7.87 5.30
C SER A 165 11.52 -7.21 6.61
N ARG A 166 11.73 -7.92 7.72
CA ARG A 166 11.70 -7.29 9.05
C ARG A 166 13.04 -6.63 9.34
N VAL A 167 13.04 -5.54 10.09
CA VAL A 167 14.27 -4.81 10.46
C VAL A 167 15.11 -5.64 11.44
N GLY A 168 14.46 -6.37 12.36
CA GLY A 168 15.12 -7.21 13.37
C GLY A 168 15.37 -8.67 12.98
N ALA A 169 15.18 -9.06 11.72
CA ALA A 169 15.36 -10.45 11.25
C ALA A 169 16.79 -10.79 10.85
#